data_AF-A0A1G3PPZ4-F1
#
_entry.id   AF-A0A1G3PPZ4-F1
#
_cell.length_a   1.000
_cell.length_b   1.000
_cell.length_c   1.000
_cell.angle_alpha   90.00
_cell.angle_beta   90.00
_cell.angle_gamma   90.00
#
_symmetry.space_group_name_H-M   'P 1'
#
loop_
_entity.id
_entity.type
_entity.pdbx_description
1 polymer ?
#
loop_
_entity_poly.entity_id
_entity_poly.type
_entity_poly.pdbx_seq_one_letter_code
_entity_poly.pdbx_strand_id
1 'polypeptide(L)'
;MKKLFLSILFMSALGIALVSCGGTAVKPGDGGQTNSAAVVKTNAVVQPQNTVKDKFDDTAYKNVIAVLKAALNAEKSNPTALTKLDSGKALALVAKFLKENIKEPKYGFTPEDIETYKGAALKKFKDVVSDPTAGKETKEKANVEMTKLNNL
;
A
#
# COMPACT_ATOMS: atom_id res chain seq x y z
N MET A 1 4.79 48.45 5.57
CA MET A 1 3.37 48.56 5.98
C MET A 1 2.53 47.61 5.13
N LYS A 2 1.27 47.33 5.49
CA LYS A 2 0.27 46.69 4.61
C LYS A 2 -0.04 47.66 3.43
N LYS A 3 -0.63 47.28 2.29
CA LYS A 3 -1.35 46.06 1.89
C LYS A 3 -0.54 45.34 0.76
N LEU A 4 -1.02 44.58 -0.22
CA LEU A 4 -2.37 44.19 -0.67
C LEU A 4 -2.37 42.73 -1.19
N PHE A 5 -3.53 42.28 -1.68
CA PHE A 5 -3.88 40.94 -2.12
C PHE A 5 -3.78 40.80 -3.66
N LEU A 6 -3.56 39.58 -4.14
CA LEU A 6 -4.30 39.07 -5.30
C LEU A 6 -4.63 37.58 -5.09
N SER A 7 -5.90 37.23 -5.19
CA SER A 7 -6.41 35.87 -4.95
C SER A 7 -6.83 35.24 -6.28
N ILE A 8 -6.40 33.99 -6.54
CA ILE A 8 -7.13 33.10 -7.46
C ILE A 8 -7.35 31.77 -6.73
N LEU A 9 -8.63 31.42 -6.56
CA LEU A 9 -9.10 30.25 -5.84
C LEU A 9 -9.62 29.22 -6.86
N PHE A 10 -8.80 28.24 -7.25
CA PHE A 10 -9.25 27.17 -8.13
C PHE A 10 -9.91 26.03 -7.33
N MET A 11 -11.21 26.18 -7.09
CA MET A 11 -12.07 25.03 -6.80
C MET A 11 -12.20 24.16 -8.05
N SER A 12 -11.82 22.89 -7.93
CA SER A 12 -12.23 21.81 -8.85
C SER A 12 -12.89 20.70 -8.05
N ALA A 13 -14.02 21.03 -7.42
CA ALA A 13 -14.87 20.05 -6.76
C ALA A 13 -15.77 19.34 -7.80
N LEU A 14 -15.34 18.18 -8.28
CA LEU A 14 -16.16 17.15 -8.96
C LEU A 14 -15.28 15.89 -9.16
N GLY A 15 -15.72 14.65 -8.94
CA GLY A 15 -16.97 14.19 -8.35
C GLY A 15 -16.90 12.67 -8.11
N ILE A 16 -17.70 12.14 -7.17
CA ILE A 16 -17.71 10.69 -6.88
C ILE A 16 -18.48 9.95 -7.99
N ALA A 17 -17.79 9.09 -8.74
CA ALA A 17 -18.37 8.23 -9.77
C ALA A 17 -18.35 6.74 -9.34
N LEU A 18 -18.91 6.44 -8.16
CA LEU A 18 -19.22 5.06 -7.78
C LEU A 18 -20.42 4.56 -8.60
N VAL A 19 -20.17 4.06 -9.81
CA VAL A 19 -21.19 3.44 -10.66
C VAL A 19 -20.83 1.98 -10.92
N SER A 20 -21.50 1.12 -10.15
CA SER A 20 -21.87 -0.27 -10.43
C SER A 20 -21.14 -0.98 -11.58
N CYS A 21 -20.35 -2.01 -11.24
CA CYS A 21 -20.03 -3.09 -12.18
C CYS A 21 -21.25 -4.01 -12.35
N GLY A 22 -22.34 -3.46 -12.89
CA GLY A 22 -23.55 -4.17 -13.29
C GLY A 22 -23.37 -4.73 -14.70
N GLY A 23 -23.81 -5.97 -14.92
CA GLY A 23 -23.50 -6.70 -16.14
C GLY A 23 -24.19 -6.17 -17.42
N THR A 24 -23.52 -6.43 -18.54
CA THR A 24 -24.10 -6.72 -19.88
C THR A 24 -25.32 -5.91 -20.33
N ALA A 25 -25.10 -5.00 -21.29
CA ALA A 25 -26.16 -4.25 -21.95
C ALA A 25 -27.13 -5.16 -22.73
N VAL A 26 -28.44 -4.97 -22.51
CA VAL A 26 -29.52 -5.50 -23.37
C VAL A 26 -30.64 -4.47 -23.49
N LYS A 27 -31.00 -4.11 -24.73
CA LYS A 27 -32.18 -3.31 -25.11
C LYS A 27 -32.39 -3.41 -26.63
N PRO A 28 -33.62 -3.23 -27.15
CA PRO A 28 -34.90 -3.65 -26.60
C PRO A 28 -35.63 -4.63 -27.54
N GLY A 29 -36.58 -5.41 -27.03
CA GLY A 29 -37.43 -6.32 -27.81
C GLY A 29 -38.79 -6.51 -27.15
N ASP A 30 -39.83 -6.71 -27.96
CA ASP A 30 -41.23 -6.58 -27.55
C ASP A 30 -41.79 -7.71 -26.67
N GLY A 31 -42.70 -7.30 -25.78
CA GLY A 31 -43.91 -8.06 -25.45
C GLY A 31 -43.84 -9.09 -24.32
N GLY A 32 -45.02 -9.34 -23.73
CA GLY A 32 -45.25 -10.42 -22.76
C GLY A 32 -45.40 -9.95 -21.30
N GLN A 33 -46.49 -10.37 -20.66
CA GLN A 33 -46.76 -10.08 -19.24
C GLN A 33 -46.44 -11.28 -18.33
N THR A 34 -46.22 -10.97 -17.05
CA THR A 34 -46.48 -11.81 -15.86
C THR A 34 -45.80 -13.18 -15.70
N ASN A 35 -44.92 -13.23 -14.69
CA ASN A 35 -44.99 -14.16 -13.55
C ASN A 35 -45.39 -15.62 -13.80
N SER A 36 -44.43 -16.53 -13.58
CA SER A 36 -44.57 -17.53 -12.49
C SER A 36 -43.20 -18.10 -12.10
N ALA A 37 -42.94 -18.23 -10.80
CA ALA A 37 -41.72 -18.85 -10.28
C ALA A 37 -41.92 -20.35 -10.06
N ALA A 38 -41.03 -21.18 -10.61
CA ALA A 38 -40.93 -22.60 -10.30
C ALA A 38 -39.62 -22.83 -9.51
N VAL A 39 -39.74 -23.02 -8.20
CA VAL A 39 -38.58 -23.17 -7.29
C VAL A 39 -38.01 -24.58 -7.40
N VAL A 40 -36.97 -24.76 -8.21
CA VAL A 40 -36.16 -25.98 -8.21
C VAL A 40 -35.24 -25.95 -6.99
N LYS A 41 -35.54 -26.77 -5.98
CA LYS A 41 -34.63 -27.05 -4.86
C LYS A 41 -33.43 -27.88 -5.33
N THR A 42 -32.42 -27.22 -5.90
CA THR A 42 -31.11 -27.83 -6.09
C THR A 42 -30.40 -27.82 -4.73
N ASN A 43 -30.19 -28.99 -4.12
CA ASN A 43 -29.42 -29.10 -2.89
C ASN A 43 -27.97 -28.65 -3.17
N ALA A 44 -27.64 -27.43 -2.76
CA ALA A 44 -26.28 -26.94 -2.79
C ALA A 44 -25.44 -27.76 -1.80
N VAL A 45 -24.74 -28.77 -2.31
CA VAL A 45 -23.67 -29.44 -1.57
C VAL A 45 -22.62 -28.39 -1.31
N VAL A 46 -22.62 -27.88 -0.07
CA VAL A 46 -21.56 -27.02 0.43
C VAL A 46 -20.31 -27.90 0.52
N GLN A 47 -19.55 -27.94 -0.57
CA GLN A 47 -18.17 -28.40 -0.52
C GLN A 47 -17.51 -27.61 0.61
N PRO A 48 -16.81 -28.26 1.55
CA PRO A 48 -16.05 -27.52 2.54
C PRO A 48 -15.05 -26.67 1.77
N GLN A 49 -15.27 -25.35 1.74
CA GLN A 49 -14.29 -24.43 1.20
C GLN A 49 -13.06 -24.62 2.05
N ASN A 50 -12.08 -25.33 1.50
CA ASN A 50 -10.81 -25.62 2.13
C ASN A 50 -10.01 -24.32 2.11
N THR A 51 -10.46 -23.41 2.97
CA THR A 51 -9.86 -22.13 3.26
C THR A 51 -8.56 -22.44 3.97
N VAL A 52 -7.55 -22.72 3.15
CA VAL A 52 -6.18 -22.30 3.43
C VAL A 52 -6.30 -20.82 3.77
N LYS A 53 -6.50 -20.53 5.06
CA LYS A 53 -6.46 -19.18 5.58
C LYS A 53 -5.11 -18.64 5.18
N ASP A 54 -5.13 -17.70 4.25
CA ASP A 54 -3.96 -16.94 3.88
C ASP A 54 -3.38 -16.40 5.19
N LYS A 55 -2.17 -16.85 5.57
CA LYS A 55 -1.70 -16.80 6.96
C LYS A 55 -1.49 -15.37 7.48
N PHE A 56 -1.71 -14.39 6.61
CA PHE A 56 -1.49 -12.98 6.78
C PHE A 56 -2.75 -12.16 6.43
N ASP A 57 -3.94 -12.66 6.77
CA ASP A 57 -5.19 -11.89 6.71
C ASP A 57 -5.30 -10.83 7.82
N ASP A 58 -4.29 -9.97 7.90
CA ASP A 58 -4.23 -8.80 8.76
C ASP A 58 -4.13 -7.54 7.89
N THR A 59 -5.15 -6.69 8.00
CA THR A 59 -5.24 -5.39 7.33
C THR A 59 -4.02 -4.50 7.61
N ALA A 60 -3.45 -4.53 8.82
CA ALA A 60 -2.28 -3.71 9.16
C ALA A 60 -1.03 -4.15 8.38
N TYR A 61 -0.73 -5.46 8.38
CA TYR A 61 0.38 -6.01 7.59
C TYR A 61 0.17 -5.81 6.08
N LYS A 62 -1.05 -6.08 5.58
CA LYS A 62 -1.42 -5.84 4.17
C LYS A 62 -1.18 -4.38 3.76
N ASN A 63 -1.54 -3.42 4.62
CA ASN A 63 -1.29 -1.99 4.36
C ASN A 63 0.20 -1.64 4.36
N VAL A 64 0.99 -2.13 5.31
CA VAL A 64 2.45 -1.91 5.36
C VAL A 64 3.14 -2.47 4.11
N ILE A 65 2.78 -3.68 3.68
CA ILE A 65 3.29 -4.29 2.44
C ILE A 65 2.79 -3.57 1.18
N ALA A 66 1.58 -3.01 1.17
CA ALA A 66 1.09 -2.19 0.06
C ALA A 66 1.88 -0.88 -0.09
N VAL A 67 2.20 -0.20 1.02
CA VAL A 67 3.07 1.00 1.04
C VAL A 67 4.47 0.66 0.52
N LEU A 68 5.05 -0.47 0.95
CA LEU A 68 6.33 -0.95 0.41
C LEU A 68 6.29 -1.17 -1.11
N LYS A 69 5.27 -1.89 -1.61
CA LYS A 69 5.10 -2.16 -3.05
C LYS A 69 4.94 -0.87 -3.85
N ALA A 70 4.19 0.11 -3.34
CA ALA A 70 4.03 1.41 -3.98
C ALA A 70 5.36 2.18 -4.06
N ALA A 71 6.12 2.26 -2.96
CA ALA A 71 7.39 2.97 -2.92
C ALA A 71 8.47 2.31 -3.80
N LEU A 72 8.56 0.98 -3.80
CA LEU A 72 9.48 0.25 -4.69
C LEU A 72 9.11 0.41 -6.17
N ASN A 73 7.83 0.44 -6.52
CA ASN A 73 7.38 0.70 -7.89
C ASN A 73 7.67 2.14 -8.33
N ALA A 74 7.54 3.12 -7.43
CA ALA A 74 7.91 4.51 -7.69
C ALA A 74 9.43 4.66 -7.94
N GLU A 75 10.28 4.04 -7.12
CA GLU A 75 11.73 4.02 -7.35
C GLU A 75 12.11 3.30 -8.65
N LYS A 76 11.50 2.14 -8.94
CA LYS A 76 11.72 1.41 -10.20
C LYS A 76 11.36 2.24 -11.44
N SER A 77 10.34 3.09 -11.33
CA SER A 77 9.88 3.96 -12.42
C SER A 77 10.70 5.26 -12.54
N ASN A 78 11.27 5.74 -11.44
CA ASN A 78 12.06 6.96 -11.38
C ASN A 78 13.10 6.89 -10.23
N PRO A 79 14.34 6.42 -10.48
CA PRO A 79 15.30 6.03 -9.42
C PRO A 79 16.10 7.21 -8.81
N THR A 80 15.41 8.29 -8.44
CA THR A 80 15.98 9.47 -7.78
C THR A 80 16.41 9.22 -6.32
N ALA A 81 17.21 10.13 -5.76
CA ALA A 81 17.48 10.14 -4.32
C ALA A 81 16.22 10.27 -3.43
N LEU A 82 15.16 10.93 -3.90
CA LEU A 82 13.91 11.07 -3.14
C LEU A 82 13.13 9.75 -3.08
N THR A 83 12.98 9.07 -4.22
CA THR A 83 12.28 7.78 -4.29
C THR A 83 13.08 6.64 -3.62
N LYS A 84 14.42 6.67 -3.68
CA LYS A 84 15.29 5.81 -2.83
C LYS A 84 15.09 6.08 -1.34
N LEU A 85 14.93 7.34 -0.93
CA LEU A 85 14.66 7.70 0.48
C LEU A 85 13.28 7.17 0.92
N ASP A 86 12.26 7.28 0.07
CA ASP A 86 10.91 6.83 0.41
C ASP A 86 10.74 5.31 0.36
N SER A 87 11.41 4.59 -0.54
CA SER A 87 11.48 3.13 -0.48
C SER A 87 12.29 2.65 0.74
N GLY A 88 13.36 3.34 1.11
CA GLY A 88 14.10 3.12 2.35
C GLY A 88 13.22 3.26 3.60
N LYS A 89 12.40 4.32 3.67
CA LYS A 89 11.41 4.50 4.76
C LYS A 89 10.37 3.38 4.79
N ALA A 90 9.88 2.94 3.63
CA ALA A 90 8.88 1.88 3.55
C ALA A 90 9.46 0.52 3.99
N LEU A 91 10.71 0.22 3.64
CA LEU A 91 11.45 -0.95 4.16
C LEU A 91 11.67 -0.85 5.68
N ALA A 92 12.03 0.33 6.20
CA ALA A 92 12.18 0.57 7.64
C ALA A 92 10.85 0.43 8.41
N LEU A 93 9.73 0.86 7.82
CA LEU A 93 8.38 0.66 8.36
C LEU A 93 8.02 -0.83 8.46
N VAL A 94 8.41 -1.64 7.46
CA VAL A 94 8.21 -3.10 7.49
C VAL A 94 9.05 -3.72 8.60
N ALA A 95 10.35 -3.42 8.67
CA ALA A 95 11.23 -3.89 9.75
C ALA A 95 10.66 -3.55 11.15
N LYS A 96 10.13 -2.32 11.31
CA LYS A 96 9.50 -1.88 12.54
C LYS A 96 8.22 -2.67 12.86
N PHE A 97 7.31 -2.83 11.89
CA PHE A 97 6.09 -3.61 12.07
C PHE A 97 6.39 -5.06 12.47
N LEU A 98 7.37 -5.68 11.81
CA LEU A 98 7.85 -7.03 12.14
C LEU A 98 8.39 -7.10 13.58
N LYS A 99 9.22 -6.13 14.02
CA LYS A 99 9.71 -6.08 15.40
C LYS A 99 8.60 -5.91 16.43
N GLU A 100 7.61 -5.06 16.15
CA GLU A 100 6.46 -4.85 17.06
C GLU A 100 5.57 -6.10 17.16
N ASN A 101 5.51 -6.93 16.11
CA ASN A 101 4.66 -8.13 16.03
C ASN A 101 5.40 -9.47 16.13
N ILE A 102 6.73 -9.50 16.34
CA ILE A 102 7.51 -10.77 16.41
C ILE A 102 7.04 -11.72 17.52
N LYS A 103 6.41 -11.18 18.57
CA LYS A 103 5.88 -11.95 19.70
C LYS A 103 4.54 -12.66 19.39
N GLU A 104 3.89 -12.33 18.28
CA GLU A 104 2.58 -12.83 17.89
C GLU A 104 2.72 -14.09 17.00
N PRO A 105 2.56 -15.31 17.52
CA PRO A 105 2.97 -16.54 16.81
C PRO A 105 2.16 -16.80 15.54
N LYS A 106 0.98 -16.18 15.41
CA LYS A 106 0.12 -16.20 14.22
C LYS A 106 0.82 -15.77 12.93
N TYR A 107 1.80 -14.86 13.01
CA TYR A 107 2.51 -14.37 11.82
C TYR A 107 3.78 -15.17 11.50
N GLY A 108 4.37 -15.85 12.49
CA GLY A 108 5.60 -16.62 12.30
C GLY A 108 6.83 -15.80 11.89
N PHE A 109 6.85 -14.49 12.16
CA PHE A 109 7.99 -13.62 11.86
C PHE A 109 9.23 -14.01 12.67
N THR A 110 10.40 -13.91 12.04
CA THR A 110 11.71 -14.25 12.61
C THR A 110 12.58 -12.99 12.84
N PRO A 111 13.63 -13.06 13.69
CA PRO A 111 14.64 -12.00 13.77
C PRO A 111 15.30 -11.72 12.41
N GLU A 112 15.51 -12.75 11.60
CA GLU A 112 16.12 -12.70 10.27
C GLU A 112 15.27 -11.89 9.27
N ASP A 113 13.94 -11.95 9.37
CA ASP A 113 13.04 -11.09 8.58
C ASP A 113 13.29 -9.60 8.91
N ILE A 114 13.36 -9.26 10.20
CA ILE A 114 13.58 -7.88 10.66
C ILE A 114 14.92 -7.36 10.13
N GLU A 115 16.00 -8.11 10.32
CA GLU A 115 17.33 -7.72 9.84
C GLU A 115 17.44 -7.69 8.31
N THR A 116 16.65 -8.49 7.58
CA THR A 116 16.55 -8.42 6.12
C THR A 116 15.96 -7.07 5.67
N TYR A 117 14.82 -6.65 6.22
CA TYR A 117 14.20 -5.37 5.88
C TYR A 117 15.00 -4.16 6.38
N LYS A 118 15.62 -4.28 7.56
CA LYS A 118 16.52 -3.28 8.15
C LYS A 118 17.79 -3.10 7.33
N GLY A 119 18.46 -4.18 6.94
CA GLY A 119 19.63 -4.15 6.05
C GLY A 119 19.31 -3.53 4.68
N ALA A 120 18.18 -3.88 4.09
CA ALA A 120 17.71 -3.29 2.84
C ALA A 120 17.44 -1.77 2.96
N ALA A 121 16.77 -1.33 4.01
CA ALA A 121 16.52 0.09 4.28
C ALA A 121 17.82 0.88 4.56
N LEU A 122 18.73 0.34 5.38
CA LEU A 122 20.05 0.94 5.63
C LEU A 122 20.87 1.07 4.35
N LYS A 123 20.78 0.10 3.42
CA LYS A 123 21.41 0.25 2.09
C LYS A 123 20.81 1.43 1.32
N LYS A 124 19.47 1.53 1.22
CA LYS A 124 18.79 2.62 0.50
C LYS A 124 19.18 3.99 1.07
N PHE A 125 19.24 4.15 2.39
CA PHE A 125 19.66 5.42 2.99
C PHE A 125 21.14 5.74 2.72
N LYS A 126 22.05 4.76 2.76
CA LYS A 126 23.45 4.94 2.34
C LYS A 126 23.55 5.35 0.88
N ASP A 127 22.80 4.70 -0.01
CA ASP A 127 22.73 5.03 -1.44
C ASP A 127 22.27 6.49 -1.66
N VAL A 128 21.40 7.04 -0.79
CA VAL A 128 20.95 8.45 -0.82
C VAL A 128 21.98 9.44 -0.28
N VAL A 129 22.66 9.11 0.83
CA VAL A 129 23.69 9.99 1.42
C VAL A 129 24.89 10.12 0.48
N SER A 130 25.28 9.03 -0.19
CA SER A 130 26.36 8.99 -1.17
C SER A 130 26.01 9.61 -2.52
N ASP A 131 24.72 9.76 -2.86
CA ASP A 131 24.27 10.33 -4.15
C ASP A 131 24.69 11.81 -4.27
N PRO A 132 25.53 12.21 -5.24
CA PRO A 132 25.99 13.59 -5.35
C PRO A 132 24.88 14.56 -5.78
N THR A 133 23.78 14.05 -6.35
CA THR A 133 22.64 14.87 -6.81
C THR A 133 21.60 15.12 -5.72
N ALA A 134 21.65 14.39 -4.60
CA ALA A 134 20.69 14.54 -3.52
C ALA A 134 20.90 15.86 -2.77
N GLY A 135 19.85 16.71 -2.74
CA GLY A 135 19.84 17.94 -1.96
C GLY A 135 20.10 17.70 -0.47
N LYS A 136 20.71 18.68 0.21
CA LYS A 136 21.16 18.60 1.61
C LYS A 136 20.10 18.01 2.55
N GLU A 137 18.87 18.52 2.49
CA GLU A 137 17.74 18.08 3.32
C GLU A 137 17.41 16.58 3.12
N THR A 138 17.54 16.06 1.89
CA THR A 138 17.32 14.64 1.57
C THR A 138 18.38 13.75 2.22
N LYS A 139 19.64 14.20 2.24
CA LYS A 139 20.74 13.52 2.94
C LYS A 139 20.59 13.57 4.46
N GLU A 140 20.18 14.71 4.99
CA GLU A 140 19.91 14.88 6.43
C GLU A 140 18.76 13.96 6.88
N LYS A 141 17.65 13.90 6.12
CA LYS A 141 16.57 12.93 6.36
C LYS A 141 17.07 11.48 6.30
N ALA A 142 17.88 11.11 5.31
CA ALA A 142 18.45 9.77 5.22
C ALA A 142 19.34 9.41 6.44
N ASN A 143 20.18 10.33 6.90
CA ASN A 143 21.00 10.15 8.11
C ASN A 143 20.15 10.00 9.39
N VAL A 144 19.06 10.76 9.51
CA VAL A 144 18.09 10.63 10.62
C VAL A 144 17.39 9.27 10.60
N GLU A 145 16.92 8.81 9.44
CA GLU A 145 16.29 7.48 9.34
C GLU A 145 17.28 6.33 9.56
N MET A 146 18.54 6.42 9.11
CA MET A 146 19.58 5.46 9.50
C MET A 146 19.78 5.40 11.02
N THR A 147 19.81 6.56 11.68
CA THR A 147 20.04 6.64 13.12
C THR A 147 18.89 6.01 13.91
N LYS A 148 17.64 6.28 13.50
CA LYS A 148 16.45 5.61 14.06
C LYS A 148 16.49 4.10 13.84
N LEU A 149 16.88 3.65 12.64
CA LEU A 149 16.85 2.26 12.23
C LEU A 149 18.00 1.41 12.81
N ASN A 150 19.15 2.02 13.12
CA ASN A 150 20.19 1.36 13.91
C ASN A 150 19.77 1.12 15.37
N ASN A 151 18.85 1.95 15.88
CA ASN A 151 18.24 1.81 17.21
C ASN A 151 16.93 0.99 17.20
N LEU A 152 16.60 0.36 16.05
CA LEU A 152 15.52 -0.62 15.91
C LEU A 152 16.06 -2.03 16.21
#